data_AF-A0A935U0K8-F1
#
_entry.id   AF-A0A935U0K8-F1
#
_cell.length_a   1.000
_cell.length_b   1.000
_cell.length_c   1.000
_cell.angle_alpha   90.00
_cell.angle_beta   90.00
_cell.angle_gamma   90.00
#
_symmetry.space_group_name_H-M   'P 1'
#
loop_
_entity.id
_entity.type
_entity.pdbx_description
1 polymer ?
#
loop_
_entity_poly.entity_id
_entity_poly.type
_entity_poly.pdbx_seq_one_letter_code
_entity_poly.pdbx_strand_id
1 'polypeptide(L)'
;MVNERLWQRTWEQSLQPDALAPRASGVSLSDQLLDELSDFGNEVGAHLDTLSMELLALRVDGRRRRVHVGVRGGERQYLSFRVGSELHFVDGLARVTTQIELGIAGHLLEVELPLLEVAPTAYRGERGVEIRLPILSGRF
;
A
#
# COMPACT_ATOMS: atom_id res chain seq x y z
N MET A 1 16.05 0.00 21.46
CA MET A 1 14.90 0.94 21.32
C MET A 1 15.01 1.62 19.96
N VAL A 2 14.53 0.95 18.91
CA VAL A 2 14.33 1.54 17.58
C VAL A 2 12.84 1.88 17.46
N ASN A 3 12.57 2.98 16.79
CA ASN A 3 11.62 4.00 17.18
C ASN A 3 10.26 3.79 16.48
N GLU A 4 9.24 3.33 17.21
CA GLU A 4 7.83 3.32 16.75
C GLU A 4 7.38 4.71 16.24
N ARG A 5 8.00 5.80 16.72
CA ARG A 5 7.65 7.18 16.30
C ARG A 5 8.13 7.57 14.91
N LEU A 6 9.09 6.86 14.31
CA LEU A 6 9.56 7.19 12.96
C LEU A 6 8.57 6.75 11.89
N TRP A 7 7.94 5.58 12.08
CA TRP A 7 6.88 5.11 11.19
C TRP A 7 5.53 5.74 11.49
N GLN A 8 5.30 6.15 12.75
CA GLN A 8 4.15 6.99 13.09
C GLN A 8 4.12 8.33 12.37
N ARG A 9 5.27 9.00 12.27
CA ARG A 9 5.37 10.25 11.52
C ARG A 9 5.13 10.11 10.04
N THR A 10 5.53 9.00 9.41
CA THR A 10 5.33 8.81 7.96
C THR A 10 3.86 8.62 7.61
N TRP A 11 3.05 8.01 8.49
CA TRP A 11 1.61 7.91 8.30
C TRP A 11 0.86 9.16 8.80
N GLU A 12 1.24 9.78 9.91
CA GLU A 12 0.62 11.03 10.42
C GLU A 12 0.84 12.23 9.49
N GLN A 13 1.97 12.35 8.81
CA GLN A 13 2.19 13.41 7.81
C GLN A 13 1.35 13.23 6.54
N SER A 14 0.83 12.03 6.28
CA SER A 14 -0.14 11.78 5.20
C SER A 14 -1.60 12.02 5.62
N LEU A 15 -1.82 12.40 6.88
CA LEU A 15 -3.13 12.55 7.52
C LEU A 15 -3.56 13.99 7.77
N GLN A 16 -2.99 15.02 7.13
CA GLN A 16 -3.62 16.35 7.18
C GLN A 16 -4.87 16.36 6.28
N PRO A 17 -6.09 16.47 6.85
CA PRO A 17 -7.27 16.73 6.06
C PRO A 17 -7.39 18.25 5.91
N ASP A 18 -7.12 18.78 4.72
CA ASP A 18 -7.67 20.09 4.38
C ASP A 18 -9.19 19.92 4.34
N ALA A 19 -9.80 20.28 5.46
CA ALA A 19 -11.22 20.22 5.70
C ALA A 19 -11.99 20.93 4.58
N LEU A 20 -12.80 20.16 3.85
CA LEU A 20 -14.07 20.53 3.23
C LEU A 20 -14.27 22.04 3.00
N ALA A 21 -13.52 22.62 2.05
CA ALA A 21 -13.83 23.94 1.50
C ALA A 21 -14.87 23.79 0.36
N PRO A 22 -15.76 24.78 0.14
CA PRO A 22 -16.74 24.74 -0.94
C PRO A 22 -16.03 24.53 -2.28
N ARG A 23 -16.45 23.53 -3.07
CA ARG A 23 -15.85 23.16 -4.36
C ARG A 23 -15.82 24.37 -5.30
N ALA A 24 -14.65 25.01 -5.39
CA ALA A 24 -14.41 26.11 -6.31
C ALA A 24 -14.51 25.59 -7.75
N SER A 25 -15.23 26.35 -8.59
CA SER A 25 -15.34 26.12 -10.02
C SER A 25 -13.95 26.16 -10.67
N GLY A 26 -13.36 24.98 -10.92
CA GLY A 26 -12.03 24.81 -11.50
C GLY A 26 -11.42 23.41 -11.41
N VAL A 27 -12.02 22.49 -10.64
CA VAL A 27 -11.53 21.10 -10.53
C VAL A 27 -11.98 20.27 -11.75
N SER A 28 -11.03 19.61 -12.42
CA SER A 28 -11.33 18.79 -13.60
C SER A 28 -12.20 17.57 -13.23
N LEU A 29 -13.01 17.07 -14.16
CA LEU A 29 -13.81 15.85 -13.94
C LEU A 29 -12.91 14.65 -13.57
N SER A 30 -11.71 14.59 -14.16
CA SER A 30 -10.73 13.57 -13.86
C SER A 30 -10.28 13.62 -12.40
N ASP A 31 -10.03 14.81 -11.86
CA ASP A 31 -9.65 14.96 -10.44
C ASP A 31 -10.80 14.58 -9.52
N GLN A 32 -12.04 14.93 -9.86
CA GLN A 32 -13.22 14.52 -9.09
C GLN A 32 -13.37 13.00 -9.08
N LEU A 33 -13.18 12.32 -10.21
CA LEU A 33 -13.22 10.87 -10.28
C LEU A 33 -12.10 10.22 -9.44
N LEU A 34 -10.89 10.80 -9.43
CA LEU A 34 -9.80 10.30 -8.60
C LEU A 34 -10.08 10.47 -7.11
N ASP A 35 -10.72 11.56 -6.71
CA ASP A 35 -11.13 11.80 -5.33
C ASP A 35 -12.19 10.77 -4.90
N GLU A 36 -13.26 10.58 -5.68
CA GLU A 36 -14.31 9.60 -5.38
C GLU A 36 -13.77 8.16 -5.32
N LEU A 37 -12.83 7.80 -6.21
CA LEU A 37 -12.16 6.49 -6.15
C LEU A 37 -11.27 6.34 -4.91
N SER A 38 -10.66 7.42 -4.44
CA SER A 38 -9.88 7.42 -3.21
C SER A 38 -10.79 7.20 -2.00
N ASP A 39 -11.89 7.94 -1.93
CA ASP A 39 -12.87 7.85 -0.86
C ASP A 39 -13.48 6.46 -0.78
N PHE A 40 -13.94 5.92 -1.92
CA PHE A 40 -14.43 4.55 -2.01
C PHE A 40 -13.39 3.51 -1.57
N GLY A 41 -12.15 3.62 -2.08
CA GLY A 41 -11.08 2.69 -1.71
C GLY A 41 -10.73 2.73 -0.22
N ASN A 42 -10.76 3.92 0.38
CA ASN A 42 -10.51 4.10 1.81
C ASN A 42 -11.68 3.62 2.66
N GLU A 43 -12.92 3.76 2.20
CA GLU A 43 -14.10 3.17 2.84
C GLU A 43 -14.00 1.65 2.84
N VAL A 44 -13.68 1.03 1.69
CA VAL A 44 -13.42 -0.42 1.61
C VAL A 44 -12.31 -0.82 2.57
N GLY A 45 -11.23 -0.03 2.64
CA GLY A 45 -10.13 -0.29 3.55
C GLY A 45 -10.53 -0.28 5.03
N ALA A 46 -11.35 0.69 5.46
CA ALA A 46 -11.86 0.76 6.82
C ALA A 46 -12.75 -0.44 7.17
N HIS A 47 -13.57 -0.90 6.22
CA HIS A 47 -14.38 -2.11 6.39
C HIS A 47 -13.50 -3.36 6.51
N LEU A 48 -12.47 -3.50 5.67
CA LEU A 48 -11.54 -4.64 5.74
C LEU A 48 -10.76 -4.66 7.05
N ASP A 49 -10.28 -3.50 7.51
CA ASP A 49 -9.59 -3.36 8.80
C ASP A 49 -10.49 -3.80 9.95
N THR A 50 -11.74 -3.35 9.97
CA THR A 50 -12.73 -3.74 10.97
C THR A 50 -13.03 -5.24 10.94
N LEU A 51 -13.33 -5.80 9.75
CA LEU A 51 -13.70 -7.21 9.58
C LEU A 51 -12.54 -8.16 9.87
N SER A 52 -11.31 -7.69 9.68
CA SER A 52 -10.10 -8.46 9.93
C SER A 52 -9.52 -8.27 11.33
N MET A 53 -10.19 -7.54 12.23
CA MET A 53 -9.67 -7.22 13.56
C MET A 53 -8.29 -6.53 13.50
N GLU A 54 -8.17 -5.53 12.63
CA GLU A 54 -6.96 -4.73 12.40
C GLU A 54 -5.77 -5.49 11.78
N LEU A 55 -6.02 -6.68 11.22
CA LEU A 55 -4.99 -7.46 10.52
C LEU A 55 -4.72 -6.92 9.12
N LEU A 56 -5.72 -6.37 8.43
CA LEU A 56 -5.61 -5.87 7.06
C LEU A 56 -5.73 -4.35 7.00
N ALA A 57 -4.79 -3.70 6.33
CA ALA A 57 -4.85 -2.28 6.03
C ALA A 57 -4.90 -2.06 4.51
N LEU A 58 -5.79 -1.18 4.06
CA LEU A 58 -5.84 -0.72 2.68
C LEU A 58 -6.04 0.79 2.66
N ARG A 59 -5.26 1.51 1.85
CA ARG A 59 -5.42 2.94 1.61
C ARG A 59 -5.20 3.26 0.15
N VAL A 60 -6.03 4.13 -0.40
CA VAL A 60 -5.99 4.56 -1.80
C VAL A 60 -5.83 6.07 -1.86
N ASP A 61 -4.88 6.53 -2.66
CA ASP A 61 -4.67 7.93 -3.04
C ASP A 61 -4.64 8.01 -4.57
N GLY A 62 -5.79 8.30 -5.16
CA GLY A 62 -5.99 8.40 -6.60
C GLY A 62 -5.21 9.56 -7.22
N ARG A 63 -5.08 10.69 -6.53
CA ARG A 63 -4.33 11.86 -7.03
C ARG A 63 -2.85 11.55 -7.17
N ARG A 64 -2.27 10.87 -6.18
CA ARG A 64 -0.87 10.41 -6.23
C ARG A 64 -0.70 9.07 -6.94
N ARG A 65 -1.79 8.45 -7.38
CA ARG A 65 -1.82 7.13 -8.03
C ARG A 65 -1.11 6.07 -7.19
N ARG A 66 -1.40 6.07 -5.88
CA ARG A 66 -0.78 5.18 -4.90
C ARG A 66 -1.82 4.35 -4.18
N VAL A 67 -1.46 3.11 -3.90
CA VAL A 67 -2.24 2.21 -3.05
C VAL A 67 -1.30 1.59 -2.03
N HIS A 68 -1.68 1.64 -0.77
CA HIS A 68 -0.99 0.93 0.29
C HIS A 68 -1.83 -0.27 0.71
N VAL A 69 -1.18 -1.43 0.83
CA VAL A 69 -1.79 -2.66 1.35
C VAL A 69 -0.90 -3.19 2.45
N GLY A 70 -1.48 -3.50 3.59
CA GLY A 70 -0.78 -4.04 4.75
C GLY A 70 -1.47 -5.27 5.29
N VAL A 71 -0.68 -6.24 5.74
CA VAL A 71 -1.13 -7.32 6.61
C VAL A 71 -0.24 -7.31 7.84
N ARG A 72 -0.82 -7.38 9.03
CA ARG A 72 -0.06 -7.49 10.28
C ARG A 72 -0.74 -8.45 11.22
N GLY A 73 -0.02 -8.96 12.18
CA GLY A 73 -0.61 -9.77 13.24
C GLY A 73 0.39 -10.27 14.26
N GLY A 74 -0.15 -10.89 15.30
CA GLY A 74 0.62 -11.43 16.41
C GLY A 74 1.06 -10.39 17.43
N GLU A 75 1.85 -10.84 18.41
CA GLU A 75 2.31 -10.04 19.54
C GLU A 75 3.83 -10.01 19.57
N ARG A 76 4.39 -8.81 19.71
CA ARG A 76 5.85 -8.57 19.65
C ARG A 76 6.66 -9.39 20.65
N GLN A 77 6.09 -9.72 21.79
CA GLN A 77 6.71 -10.53 22.84
C GLN A 77 6.80 -12.02 22.48
N TYR A 78 5.97 -12.49 21.53
CA TYR A 78 5.92 -13.86 21.06
C TYR A 78 6.34 -13.91 19.59
N LEU A 79 5.36 -14.03 18.69
CA LEU A 79 5.51 -14.01 17.26
C LEU A 79 4.69 -12.83 16.73
N SER A 80 5.32 -11.95 15.96
CA SER A 80 4.64 -10.89 15.23
C SER A 80 5.05 -10.93 13.77
N PHE A 81 4.16 -10.56 12.86
CA PHE A 81 4.50 -10.40 11.47
C PHE A 81 3.85 -9.12 10.92
N ARG A 82 4.51 -8.53 9.93
CA ARG A 82 3.98 -7.42 9.15
C ARG A 82 4.44 -7.58 7.71
N VAL A 83 3.53 -7.39 6.78
CA VAL A 83 3.81 -7.28 5.35
C VAL A 83 3.17 -5.98 4.90
N GLY A 84 3.97 -5.01 4.46
CA GLY A 84 3.49 -3.77 3.88
C GLY A 84 3.88 -3.72 2.41
N SER A 85 2.96 -3.30 1.55
CA SER A 85 3.23 -3.07 0.13
C SER A 85 2.72 -1.70 -0.28
N GLU A 86 3.52 -0.98 -1.05
CA GLU A 86 3.13 0.27 -1.72
C GLU A 86 3.12 0.02 -3.22
N LEU A 87 1.98 0.29 -3.86
CA LEU A 87 1.79 0.22 -5.29
C LEU A 87 1.71 1.65 -5.82
N HIS A 88 2.52 1.97 -6.81
CA HIS A 88 2.52 3.26 -7.49
C HIS A 88 2.29 3.06 -8.98
N PHE A 89 1.24 3.67 -9.53
CA PHE A 89 0.87 3.50 -10.93
C PHE A 89 1.52 4.56 -11.82
N VAL A 90 2.40 4.12 -12.71
CA VAL A 90 3.16 4.97 -13.65
C VAL A 90 3.04 4.36 -15.04
N ASP A 91 2.64 5.17 -16.03
CA ASP A 91 2.53 4.76 -17.44
C ASP A 91 1.72 3.47 -17.69
N GLY A 92 0.67 3.25 -16.91
CA GLY A 92 -0.19 2.06 -17.01
C GLY A 92 0.38 0.79 -16.36
N LEU A 93 1.54 0.89 -15.72
CA LEU A 93 2.17 -0.17 -14.93
C LEU A 93 2.02 0.13 -13.44
N ALA A 94 1.92 -0.90 -12.61
CA ALA A 94 2.03 -0.73 -11.16
C ALA A 94 3.43 -1.13 -10.70
N ARG A 95 4.14 -0.21 -10.05
CA ARG A 95 5.41 -0.46 -9.38
C ARG A 95 5.13 -0.80 -7.93
N VAL A 96 5.62 -1.95 -7.46
CA VAL A 96 5.31 -2.48 -6.13
C VAL A 96 6.58 -2.60 -5.31
N THR A 97 6.62 -1.91 -4.19
CA THR A 97 7.64 -2.08 -3.15
C THR A 97 7.01 -2.83 -1.99
N THR A 98 7.67 -3.86 -1.49
CA THR A 98 7.14 -4.69 -0.40
C THR A 98 8.19 -4.82 0.72
N GLN A 99 7.74 -4.59 1.95
CA GLN A 99 8.52 -4.80 3.16
C GLN A 99 7.86 -5.90 4.00
N ILE A 100 8.68 -6.80 4.52
CA ILE A 100 8.27 -7.89 5.40
C ILE A 100 9.03 -7.74 6.71
N GLU A 101 8.32 -7.74 7.83
CA GLU A 101 8.88 -7.76 9.17
C GLU A 101 8.41 -9.03 9.89
N LEU A 102 9.34 -9.75 10.51
CA LEU A 102 9.07 -10.92 11.32
C LEU A 102 9.70 -10.73 12.71
N GLY A 103 8.87 -10.71 13.74
CA GLY A 103 9.28 -10.61 15.13
C GLY A 103 9.20 -11.97 15.82
N ILE A 104 10.27 -12.39 16.50
CA ILE A 104 10.29 -13.63 17.31
C ILE A 104 10.97 -13.33 18.64
N ALA A 105 10.26 -13.55 19.75
CA ALA A 105 10.76 -13.34 21.11
C ALA A 105 11.42 -11.96 21.32
N GLY A 106 10.80 -10.91 20.76
CA GLY A 106 11.33 -9.53 20.82
C GLY A 106 12.46 -9.21 19.83
N HIS A 107 12.99 -10.19 19.09
CA HIS A 107 13.90 -9.95 17.97
C HIS A 107 13.12 -9.62 16.70
N LEU A 108 13.65 -8.75 15.84
CA LEU A 108 13.00 -8.31 14.61
C LEU A 108 13.90 -8.60 13.42
N LEU A 109 13.35 -9.28 12.42
CA LEU A 109 13.92 -9.45 11.09
C LEU A 109 13.13 -8.59 10.12
N GLU A 110 13.80 -7.72 9.38
CA GLU A 110 13.20 -6.89 8.34
C GLU A 110 13.81 -7.28 6.99
N VAL A 111 12.95 -7.49 5.99
CA VAL A 111 13.32 -7.84 4.62
C VAL A 111 12.57 -6.92 3.68
N GLU A 112 13.29 -6.23 2.81
CA GLU A 112 12.70 -5.46 1.72
C GLU A 112 12.82 -6.28 0.43
N LEU A 113 11.71 -6.48 -0.27
CA LEU A 113 11.71 -7.18 -1.55
C LEU A 113 12.15 -6.24 -2.67
N PRO A 114 12.81 -6.77 -3.72
CA PRO A 114 13.11 -5.99 -4.91
C PRO A 114 11.84 -5.38 -5.52
N LEU A 115 11.99 -4.20 -6.12
CA LEU A 115 10.91 -3.53 -6.84
C LEU A 115 10.29 -4.46 -7.90
N LEU A 116 9.00 -4.69 -7.82
CA LEU A 116 8.24 -5.48 -8.79
C LEU A 116 7.51 -4.54 -9.76
N GLU A 117 7.42 -4.91 -11.02
CA GLU A 117 6.51 -4.23 -11.97
C GLU A 117 5.36 -5.16 -12.32
N VAL A 118 4.14 -4.65 -12.27
CA VAL A 118 2.92 -5.37 -12.63
C VAL A 118 2.31 -4.69 -13.85
N ALA A 119 2.18 -5.44 -14.94
CA ALA A 119 1.60 -4.96 -16.19
C ALA A 119 0.26 -5.65 -16.45
N PRO A 120 -0.78 -4.94 -16.92
CA PRO A 120 -1.97 -5.60 -17.43
C PRO A 120 -1.60 -6.47 -18.64
N THR A 121 -2.13 -7.69 -18.69
CA THR A 121 -1.91 -8.61 -19.80
C THR A 121 -3.21 -9.29 -20.21
N ALA A 122 -3.22 -9.90 -21.39
CA ALA A 122 -4.30 -10.75 -21.84
C ALA A 122 -3.72 -12.08 -22.30
N TYR A 123 -4.20 -13.18 -21.73
CA TYR A 123 -3.80 -14.52 -22.11
C TYR A 123 -5.04 -15.35 -22.44
N ARG A 124 -5.08 -15.91 -23.65
CA ARG A 124 -6.21 -16.72 -24.16
C ARG A 124 -7.59 -16.04 -24.05
N GLY A 125 -7.63 -14.71 -24.20
CA GLY A 125 -8.87 -13.93 -24.12
C GLY A 125 -9.28 -13.55 -22.69
N GLU A 126 -8.55 -14.00 -21.68
CA GLU A 126 -8.75 -13.60 -20.28
C GLU A 126 -7.84 -12.43 -19.92
N ARG A 127 -8.38 -11.45 -19.18
CA ARG A 127 -7.61 -10.34 -18.61
C ARG A 127 -6.87 -10.85 -17.38
N GLY A 128 -5.59 -10.53 -17.30
CA GLY A 128 -4.74 -10.89 -16.17
C GLY A 128 -3.70 -9.82 -15.88
N VAL A 129 -2.76 -10.18 -15.02
CA VAL A 129 -1.59 -9.36 -14.70
C VAL A 129 -0.32 -10.17 -14.95
N GLU A 130 0.66 -9.53 -15.58
CA GLU A 130 2.03 -10.03 -15.71
C GLU A 130 2.86 -9.43 -14.58
N ILE A 131 3.53 -10.27 -13.79
CA ILE A 131 4.43 -9.83 -12.73
C ILE A 131 5.87 -9.94 -13.25
N ARG A 132 6.57 -8.82 -13.28
CA ARG A 132 7.97 -8.71 -13.71
C ARG A 132 8.84 -8.53 -12.49
N LEU A 133 9.62 -9.56 -12.21
CA LEU A 133 10.67 -9.54 -11.19
C LEU A 133 11.96 -9.01 -11.83
N PRO A 134 12.70 -8.10 -11.17
CA PRO A 134 14.07 -7.85 -11.53
C PRO A 134 14.81 -9.17 -11.30
N ILE A 135 15.15 -9.85 -12.39
CA ILE A 135 15.87 -11.12 -12.35
C ILE A 135 17.13 -10.84 -11.54
N LEU A 136 17.31 -11.56 -10.44
CA LEU A 136 18.54 -11.56 -9.64
C LEU A 136 19.72 -11.85 -10.58
N SER A 137 20.41 -10.81 -11.06
CA SER A 137 21.71 -10.98 -11.69
C SER A 137 22.76 -11.13 -10.59
N GLY A 138 22.89 -12.35 -10.09
CA GLY A 138 23.98 -12.80 -9.22
C GLY A 138 24.81 -13.87 -9.93
N ARG A 139 26.13 -13.65 -10.03
CA ARG A 139 27.09 -14.75 -10.25
C ARG A 139 27.35 -15.39 -8.89
N PHE A 140 27.19 -16.71 -8.81
CA PHE A 140 27.70 -17.52 -7.70
C PHE A 140 29.24 -17.54 -7.74
#